data_AF-D3PDH8-F1
#
_entry.id   AF-D3PDH8-F1
#
_cell.length_a   1.000
_cell.length_b   1.000
_cell.length_c   1.000
_cell.angle_alpha   90.00
_cell.angle_beta   90.00
_cell.angle_gamma   90.00
#
_symmetry.space_group_name_H-M   'P 1'
#
loop_
_entity.id
_entity.type
_entity.pdbx_description
1 polymer ?
#
loop_
_entity_poly.entity_id
_entity_poly.type
_entity_poly.pdbx_seq_one_letter_code
_entity_poly.pdbx_strand_id
1 'polypeptide(L)'
;MTNYLMLYSYGNKSEPDLLLTLFTLLSFFFYIKSPKNFKFIIVSSIFMGLGILTKGVSPLFFYPGIVVYLLLHKRNQFYSYIKFLLLHLLLSLILPTCWIILYYYNGNINDLITVFSSEATSRAKGEIGRIVTHFLVFPLRIFLALFPWSILLFFYKKFSFKTKNDLFNSALIIFIVSFLIMAILPGGRGRYFMPAVPFFAISISHLLNDDFNHNISWNKYISYLLATIFVISAGFLIYNKAYLQILIIFIGFLLFIFLVKNTKSVIYLLLFVNLLGFTIFTNTYEYYRATNYYNYKKAAKKVITSLNEDLPLVVDTSINPIQLLFNYERMSKKLVYSSAVNTFKKYYFVTNKNLKECEKVLELKYSKKRLKKIFFYKSQK
;
A
#
# COMPACT_ATOMS: atom_id res chain seq x y z
N MET A 1 -3.38 9.46 -2.08
CA MET A 1 -4.22 9.08 -0.93
C MET A 1 -3.85 7.67 -0.49
N THR A 2 -3.67 7.45 0.81
CA THR A 2 -3.72 6.14 1.45
C THR A 2 -5.10 6.04 2.12
N ASN A 3 -5.96 5.18 1.59
CA ASN A 3 -7.32 4.95 2.08
C ASN A 3 -7.39 3.57 2.74
N TYR A 4 -8.45 3.24 3.49
CA TYR A 4 -8.66 1.90 4.05
C TYR A 4 -8.61 0.78 2.99
N LEU A 5 -8.99 1.13 1.76
CA LEU A 5 -8.77 0.36 0.54
C LEU A 5 -7.29 0.04 0.21
N MET A 6 -6.29 0.29 1.06
CA MET A 6 -4.88 0.18 0.66
C MET A 6 -4.47 -1.24 0.25
N LEU A 7 -4.63 -2.24 1.12
CA LEU A 7 -4.27 -3.63 0.78
C LEU A 7 -5.04 -4.12 -0.45
N TYR A 8 -6.33 -3.81 -0.55
CA TYR A 8 -7.16 -4.14 -1.70
C TYR A 8 -6.68 -3.47 -3.01
N SER A 9 -6.44 -2.15 -2.97
CA SER A 9 -6.11 -1.32 -4.12
C SER A 9 -4.68 -1.57 -4.61
N TYR A 10 -3.79 -2.08 -3.75
CA TYR A 10 -2.48 -2.55 -4.14
C TYR A 10 -2.47 -4.04 -4.50
N GLY A 11 -3.44 -4.84 -4.01
CA GLY A 11 -3.65 -6.22 -4.48
C GLY A 11 -4.08 -6.30 -5.95
N ASN A 12 -4.86 -5.32 -6.42
CA ASN A 12 -5.20 -5.16 -7.83
C ASN A 12 -4.16 -4.34 -8.65
N LYS A 13 -2.91 -4.29 -8.17
CA LYS A 13 -1.76 -3.75 -8.91
C LYS A 13 -0.59 -4.70 -8.81
N SER A 14 0.24 -4.72 -9.86
CA SER A 14 1.56 -5.34 -9.82
C SER A 14 2.59 -4.46 -9.07
N GLU A 15 2.26 -3.96 -7.87
CA GLU A 15 3.21 -3.25 -6.99
C GLU A 15 3.79 -4.23 -5.94
N PRO A 16 5.12 -4.27 -5.70
CA PRO A 16 5.76 -5.27 -4.84
C PRO A 16 5.40 -5.16 -3.36
N ASP A 17 4.78 -4.06 -2.93
CA ASP A 17 4.39 -3.81 -1.54
C ASP A 17 3.47 -4.89 -0.95
N LEU A 18 2.58 -5.49 -1.76
CA LEU A 18 1.71 -6.58 -1.27
C LEU A 18 2.48 -7.91 -1.10
N LEU A 19 3.37 -8.23 -2.05
CA LEU A 19 4.19 -9.45 -1.99
C LEU A 19 5.15 -9.40 -0.79
N LEU A 20 5.77 -8.23 -0.56
CA LEU A 20 6.53 -7.93 0.65
C LEU A 20 5.69 -8.11 1.92
N THR A 21 4.45 -7.63 1.92
CA THR A 21 3.51 -7.74 3.06
C THR A 21 3.20 -9.22 3.37
N LEU A 22 2.93 -10.03 2.34
CA LEU A 22 2.71 -11.47 2.47
C LEU A 22 3.93 -12.19 3.03
N PHE A 23 5.12 -11.97 2.45
CA PHE A 23 6.36 -12.59 2.90
C PHE A 23 6.75 -12.19 4.33
N THR A 24 6.54 -10.93 4.71
CA THR A 24 6.82 -10.46 6.09
C THR A 24 5.86 -11.10 7.09
N LEU A 25 4.57 -11.23 6.75
CA LEU A 25 3.56 -11.92 7.56
C LEU A 25 3.87 -13.41 7.72
N LEU A 26 4.21 -14.11 6.64
CA LEU A 26 4.55 -15.53 6.68
C LEU A 26 5.81 -15.78 7.51
N SER A 27 6.85 -14.96 7.35
CA SER A 27 8.04 -14.98 8.20
C SER A 27 7.66 -14.87 9.68
N PHE A 28 6.90 -13.82 10.05
CA PHE A 28 6.43 -13.64 11.44
C PHE A 28 5.64 -14.84 11.97
N PHE A 29 4.69 -15.36 11.19
CA PHE A 29 3.84 -16.47 11.59
C PHE A 29 4.64 -17.74 11.87
N PHE A 30 5.55 -18.11 10.96
CA PHE A 30 6.39 -19.29 11.16
C PHE A 30 7.40 -19.08 12.32
N TYR A 31 7.98 -17.89 12.47
CA TYR A 31 8.89 -17.59 13.59
C TYR A 31 8.17 -17.69 14.94
N ILE A 32 7.09 -16.94 15.16
CA ILE A 32 6.38 -16.89 16.44
C ILE A 32 5.70 -18.23 16.79
N LYS A 33 5.28 -19.02 15.79
CA LYS A 33 4.71 -20.36 16.05
C LYS A 33 5.69 -21.33 16.71
N SER A 34 6.99 -21.23 16.43
CA SER A 34 8.01 -22.06 17.12
C SER A 34 9.43 -21.47 17.04
N PRO A 35 9.73 -20.39 17.79
CA PRO A 35 10.93 -19.57 17.60
C PRO A 35 12.26 -20.21 18.04
N LYS A 36 12.23 -21.49 18.46
CA LYS A 36 13.41 -22.31 18.77
C LYS A 36 13.50 -23.58 17.89
N ASN A 37 12.51 -23.85 17.04
CA ASN A 37 12.48 -25.04 16.20
C ASN A 37 13.11 -24.73 14.84
N PHE A 38 14.19 -25.43 14.53
CA PHE A 38 15.00 -25.20 13.32
C PHE A 38 14.19 -25.27 12.02
N LYS A 39 13.18 -26.15 11.92
CA LYS A 39 12.31 -26.25 10.72
C LYS A 39 11.49 -24.97 10.53
N PHE A 40 10.93 -24.43 11.60
CA PHE A 40 10.16 -23.18 11.57
C PHE A 40 11.05 -21.96 11.31
N ILE A 41 12.26 -21.96 11.87
CA ILE A 41 13.27 -20.93 11.61
C ILE A 41 13.67 -20.92 10.14
N ILE A 42 13.98 -22.06 9.51
CA ILE A 42 14.32 -22.13 8.08
C ILE A 42 13.18 -21.60 7.21
N VAL A 43 11.96 -22.12 7.37
CA VAL A 43 10.80 -21.70 6.56
C VAL A 43 10.52 -20.21 6.72
N SER A 44 10.59 -19.70 7.95
CA SER A 44 10.48 -18.26 8.23
C SER A 44 11.59 -17.44 7.58
N SER A 45 12.85 -17.94 7.61
CA SER A 45 14.01 -17.25 7.03
C SER A 45 13.92 -17.17 5.51
N ILE A 46 13.41 -18.22 4.84
CA ILE A 46 13.15 -18.21 3.40
C ILE A 46 12.16 -17.11 3.04
N PHE A 47 11.04 -16.99 3.76
CA PHE A 47 10.08 -15.91 3.52
C PHE A 47 10.68 -14.52 3.80
N MET A 48 11.47 -14.34 4.85
CA MET A 48 12.18 -13.08 5.08
C MET A 48 13.16 -12.75 3.93
N GLY A 49 13.95 -13.72 3.47
CA GLY A 49 14.89 -13.55 2.35
C GLY A 49 14.19 -13.20 1.04
N LEU A 50 13.03 -13.81 0.75
CA LEU A 50 12.17 -13.45 -0.38
C LEU A 50 11.58 -12.04 -0.23
N GLY A 51 11.25 -11.61 1.00
CA GLY A 51 10.88 -10.23 1.31
C GLY A 51 12.01 -9.24 1.04
N ILE A 52 13.25 -9.59 1.41
CA ILE A 52 14.44 -8.77 1.16
C ILE A 52 14.73 -8.70 -0.35
N LEU A 53 14.63 -9.79 -1.10
CA LEU A 53 14.71 -9.78 -2.56
C LEU A 53 13.58 -8.94 -3.20
N THR A 54 12.40 -8.89 -2.59
CA THR A 54 11.26 -8.12 -3.10
C THR A 54 11.42 -6.60 -2.93
N LYS A 55 12.08 -6.13 -1.86
CA LYS A 55 12.18 -4.68 -1.57
C LYS A 55 13.37 -4.23 -0.71
N GLY A 56 14.53 -4.88 -0.86
CA GLY A 56 15.75 -4.58 -0.10
C GLY A 56 15.53 -4.66 1.41
N VAL A 57 16.07 -3.71 2.16
CA VAL A 57 15.98 -3.64 3.63
C VAL A 57 14.55 -3.43 4.19
N SER A 58 13.52 -3.29 3.34
CA SER A 58 12.17 -2.91 3.78
C SER A 58 11.45 -3.86 4.75
N PRO A 59 11.66 -5.19 4.82
CA PRO A 59 11.00 -6.04 5.83
C PRO A 59 11.76 -6.08 7.16
N LEU A 60 12.98 -5.52 7.23
CA LEU A 60 13.86 -5.66 8.39
C LEU A 60 13.35 -4.96 9.67
N PHE A 61 12.29 -4.14 9.59
CA PHE A 61 11.59 -3.62 10.78
C PHE A 61 11.05 -4.73 11.69
N PHE A 62 10.87 -5.94 11.16
CA PHE A 62 10.53 -7.15 11.92
C PHE A 62 11.49 -7.37 13.09
N TYR A 63 12.80 -7.22 12.87
CA TYR A 63 13.84 -7.52 13.87
C TYR A 63 13.78 -6.62 15.12
N PRO A 64 13.80 -5.26 15.03
CA PRO A 64 13.65 -4.43 16.22
C PRO A 64 12.29 -4.63 16.91
N GLY A 65 11.22 -4.92 16.16
CA GLY A 65 9.92 -5.30 16.74
C GLY A 65 10.00 -6.56 17.60
N ILE A 66 10.61 -7.63 17.10
CA ILE A 66 10.84 -8.86 17.88
C ILE A 66 11.79 -8.60 19.06
N VAL A 67 12.87 -7.83 18.89
CA VAL A 67 13.81 -7.53 19.99
C VAL A 67 13.11 -6.80 21.14
N VAL A 68 12.30 -5.78 20.85
CA VAL A 68 11.51 -5.06 21.88
C VAL A 68 10.51 -6.02 22.56
N TYR A 69 9.86 -6.90 21.81
CA TYR A 69 8.98 -7.94 22.38
C TYR A 69 9.73 -8.91 23.30
N LEU A 70 10.91 -9.39 22.90
CA LEU A 70 11.73 -10.27 23.73
C LEU A 70 12.21 -9.59 25.02
N LEU A 71 12.56 -8.29 24.96
CA LEU A 71 12.94 -7.49 26.13
C LEU A 71 11.77 -7.30 27.10
N LEU A 72 10.57 -6.96 26.60
CA LEU A 72 9.41 -6.61 27.42
C LEU A 72 8.65 -7.84 27.98
N HIS A 73 8.59 -8.95 27.23
CA HIS A 73 7.75 -10.11 27.57
C HIS A 73 8.54 -11.40 27.80
N LYS A 74 9.82 -11.50 27.40
CA LYS A 74 10.65 -12.71 27.54
C LYS A 74 12.01 -12.48 28.23
N ARG A 75 12.16 -11.39 29.01
CA ARG A 75 13.44 -10.94 29.65
C ARG A 75 14.31 -12.09 30.19
N ASN A 76 13.77 -12.95 31.05
CA ASN A 76 14.52 -14.04 31.68
C ASN A 76 15.02 -15.12 30.71
N GLN A 77 14.47 -15.16 29.49
CA GLN A 77 14.85 -16.09 28.42
C GLN A 77 15.48 -15.35 27.21
N PHE A 78 15.73 -14.03 27.31
CA PHE A 78 16.17 -13.19 26.19
C PHE A 78 17.37 -13.77 25.44
N TYR A 79 18.44 -14.15 26.16
CA TYR A 79 19.65 -14.75 25.59
C TYR A 79 19.43 -16.11 24.91
N SER A 80 18.34 -16.82 25.22
CA SER A 80 17.95 -18.05 24.52
C SER A 80 17.25 -17.72 23.19
N TYR A 81 16.33 -16.76 23.16
CA TYR A 81 15.58 -16.39 21.94
C TYR A 81 16.42 -15.56 20.97
N ILE A 82 17.27 -14.65 21.45
CA ILE A 82 18.08 -13.77 20.58
C ILE A 82 19.05 -14.57 19.70
N LYS A 83 19.59 -15.70 20.19
CA LYS A 83 20.43 -16.62 19.39
C LYS A 83 19.67 -17.19 18.19
N PHE A 84 18.40 -17.57 18.37
CA PHE A 84 17.55 -18.05 17.27
C PHE A 84 17.08 -16.91 16.35
N LEU A 85 16.93 -15.67 16.85
CA LEU A 85 16.66 -14.50 16.01
C LEU A 85 17.87 -14.12 15.14
N LEU A 86 19.09 -14.22 15.68
CA LEU A 86 20.33 -14.03 14.92
C LEU A 86 20.53 -15.14 13.88
N LEU A 87 20.25 -16.39 14.22
CA LEU A 87 20.23 -17.50 13.26
C LEU A 87 19.21 -17.26 12.14
N HIS A 88 18.00 -16.80 12.47
CA HIS A 88 16.98 -16.41 11.49
C HIS A 88 17.44 -15.27 10.58
N LEU A 89 18.11 -14.24 11.13
CA LEU A 89 18.72 -13.17 10.33
C LEU A 89 19.76 -13.71 9.36
N LEU A 90 20.74 -14.49 9.83
CA LEU A 90 21.79 -15.06 9.00
C LEU A 90 21.23 -15.95 7.88
N LEU A 91 20.27 -16.83 8.19
CA LEU A 91 19.61 -17.68 7.20
C LEU A 91 18.79 -16.86 6.19
N SER A 92 18.15 -15.77 6.61
CA SER A 92 17.37 -14.90 5.72
C SER A 92 18.21 -14.14 4.71
N LEU A 93 19.49 -13.91 5.02
CA LEU A 93 20.45 -13.22 4.15
C LEU A 93 21.03 -14.14 3.06
N ILE A 94 20.83 -15.46 3.12
CA ILE A 94 21.37 -16.39 2.12
C ILE A 94 20.81 -16.08 0.73
N LEU A 95 19.48 -16.03 0.56
CA LEU A 95 18.86 -15.80 -0.76
C LEU A 95 19.23 -14.42 -1.36
N PRO A 96 19.17 -13.30 -0.61
CA PRO A 96 19.74 -12.01 -1.05
C PRO A 96 21.22 -12.08 -1.44
N THR A 97 22.06 -12.74 -0.63
CA THR A 97 23.51 -12.83 -0.87
C THR A 97 23.81 -13.63 -2.14
N CYS A 98 23.14 -14.76 -2.36
CA CYS A 98 23.28 -15.53 -3.60
C CYS A 98 22.90 -14.70 -4.83
N TRP A 99 21.84 -13.89 -4.76
CA TRP A 99 21.47 -12.99 -5.86
C TRP A 99 22.50 -11.87 -6.07
N ILE A 100 23.03 -11.26 -5.00
CA ILE A 100 24.09 -10.24 -5.10
C ILE A 100 25.37 -10.81 -5.73
N ILE A 101 25.77 -12.04 -5.35
CA ILE A 101 26.93 -12.72 -5.94
C ILE A 101 26.71 -12.98 -7.44
N LEU A 102 25.54 -13.50 -7.81
CA LEU A 102 25.21 -13.71 -9.23
C LEU A 102 25.15 -12.39 -10.02
N TYR A 103 24.65 -11.31 -9.41
CA TYR A 103 24.65 -9.98 -10.03
C TYR A 103 26.08 -9.43 -10.20
N TYR A 104 26.95 -9.60 -9.20
CA TYR A 104 28.36 -9.17 -9.25
C TYR A 104 29.13 -9.82 -10.41
N TYR A 105 28.90 -11.11 -10.68
CA TYR A 105 29.56 -11.81 -11.80
C TYR A 105 28.97 -11.50 -13.19
N ASN A 106 27.76 -10.93 -13.28
CA ASN A 106 27.03 -10.73 -14.54
C ASN A 106 26.64 -9.27 -14.81
N GLY A 107 27.07 -8.31 -13.98
CA GLY A 107 26.62 -6.92 -14.04
C GLY A 107 27.46 -5.97 -13.20
N ASN A 108 27.21 -4.68 -13.35
CA ASN A 108 27.99 -3.63 -12.70
C ASN A 108 27.50 -3.36 -11.27
N ILE A 109 28.25 -3.83 -10.27
CA ILE A 109 27.92 -3.64 -8.85
C ILE A 109 27.84 -2.15 -8.45
N ASN A 110 28.55 -1.25 -9.14
CA ASN A 110 28.52 0.18 -8.86
C ASN A 110 27.16 0.82 -9.20
N ASP A 111 26.48 0.33 -10.24
CA ASP A 111 25.13 0.81 -10.59
C ASP A 111 24.13 0.40 -9.51
N LEU A 112 24.23 -0.83 -9.01
CA LEU A 112 23.41 -1.34 -7.91
C LEU A 112 23.65 -0.53 -6.62
N ILE A 113 24.90 -0.28 -6.25
CA ILE A 113 25.25 0.56 -5.10
C ILE A 113 24.72 1.99 -5.28
N THR A 114 24.86 2.57 -6.47
CA THR A 114 24.36 3.93 -6.78
C THR A 114 22.83 4.01 -6.71
N VAL A 115 22.11 2.99 -7.19
CA VAL A 115 20.65 2.91 -7.08
C VAL A 115 20.21 2.80 -5.60
N PHE A 116 20.78 1.89 -4.81
CA PHE A 116 20.43 1.77 -3.39
C PHE A 116 20.80 3.03 -2.58
N SER A 117 21.97 3.62 -2.81
CA SER A 117 22.40 4.86 -2.13
C SER A 117 21.54 6.06 -2.52
N SER A 118 21.12 6.18 -3.78
CA SER A 118 20.21 7.26 -4.22
C SER A 118 18.78 7.05 -3.70
N GLU A 119 18.28 5.81 -3.65
CA GLU A 119 17.00 5.46 -2.99
C GLU A 119 17.00 5.84 -1.50
N ALA A 120 18.08 5.53 -0.76
CA ALA A 120 18.20 5.88 0.65
C ALA A 120 18.33 7.40 0.85
N THR A 121 19.25 8.04 0.13
CA THR A 121 19.54 9.48 0.26
C THR A 121 18.34 10.35 -0.12
N SER A 122 17.59 9.99 -1.16
CA SER A 122 16.37 10.71 -1.58
C SER A 122 15.19 10.57 -0.60
N ARG A 123 15.23 9.59 0.31
CA ARG A 123 14.25 9.42 1.41
C ARG A 123 14.69 10.09 2.71
N ALA A 124 15.99 10.30 2.90
CA ALA A 124 16.57 10.98 4.06
C ALA A 124 16.60 12.52 3.92
N LYS A 125 16.77 13.05 2.69
CA LYS A 125 16.78 14.49 2.44
C LYS A 125 15.42 15.14 2.72
N GLY A 126 15.31 15.88 3.83
CA GLY A 126 14.15 16.68 4.18
C GLY A 126 14.49 17.78 5.19
N GLU A 127 13.89 18.96 5.04
CA GLU A 127 13.97 20.05 6.03
C GLU A 127 13.31 19.64 7.35
N ILE A 128 13.79 20.17 8.48
CA ILE A 128 13.27 19.86 9.83
C ILE A 128 11.75 20.10 9.90
N GLY A 129 11.25 21.20 9.31
CA GLY A 129 9.81 21.48 9.24
C GLY A 129 8.99 20.41 8.50
N ARG A 130 9.56 19.75 7.47
CA ARG A 130 8.93 18.61 6.80
C ARG A 130 8.91 17.35 7.66
N ILE A 131 9.97 17.12 8.45
CA ILE A 131 10.02 16.00 9.42
C ILE A 131 8.94 16.18 10.49
N VAL A 132 8.84 17.35 11.12
CA VAL A 132 7.82 17.65 12.14
C VAL A 132 6.40 17.57 11.54
N THR A 133 6.18 18.16 10.36
CA THR A 133 4.88 18.09 9.67
C THR A 133 4.50 16.64 9.33
N HIS A 134 5.46 15.82 8.88
CA HIS A 134 5.23 14.40 8.60
C HIS A 134 4.92 13.63 9.89
N PHE A 135 5.68 13.82 10.96
CA PHE A 135 5.49 13.15 12.25
C PHE A 135 4.10 13.43 12.86
N LEU A 136 3.57 14.65 12.72
CA LEU A 136 2.22 15.01 13.18
C LEU A 136 1.11 14.48 12.28
N VAL A 137 1.31 14.49 10.96
CA VAL A 137 0.26 14.12 9.98
C VAL A 137 0.24 12.61 9.68
N PHE A 138 1.35 11.90 9.85
CA PHE A 138 1.45 10.45 9.60
C PHE A 138 0.54 9.61 10.51
N PRO A 139 0.45 9.84 11.84
CA PRO A 139 -0.53 9.18 12.72
C PRO A 139 -1.96 9.24 12.19
N LEU A 140 -2.41 10.43 11.78
CA LEU A 140 -3.76 10.63 11.23
C LEU A 140 -3.94 9.95 9.86
N ARG A 141 -2.92 9.99 8.99
CA ARG A 141 -2.94 9.25 7.72
C ARG A 141 -3.01 7.73 7.91
N ILE A 142 -2.33 7.19 8.91
CA ILE A 142 -2.37 5.76 9.24
C ILE A 142 -3.70 5.39 9.90
N PHE A 143 -4.21 6.21 10.82
CA PHE A 143 -5.54 6.01 11.42
C PHE A 143 -6.63 5.90 10.35
N LEU A 144 -6.64 6.81 9.36
CA LEU A 144 -7.58 6.80 8.24
C LEU A 144 -7.32 5.63 7.25
N ALA A 145 -6.08 5.18 7.11
CA ALA A 145 -5.73 4.02 6.30
C ALA A 145 -6.00 2.65 6.97
N LEU A 146 -6.29 2.64 8.27
CA LEU A 146 -6.66 1.48 9.08
C LEU A 146 -8.15 1.46 9.48
N PHE A 147 -8.92 2.45 9.04
CA PHE A 147 -10.38 2.54 9.20
C PHE A 147 -11.08 1.34 8.52
N PRO A 148 -12.26 0.84 8.96
CA PRO A 148 -12.94 1.15 10.22
C PRO A 148 -12.15 0.76 11.46
N TRP A 149 -11.31 -0.28 11.37
CA TRP A 149 -10.73 -0.99 12.51
C TRP A 149 -9.96 -0.12 13.51
N SER A 150 -9.35 0.98 13.04
CA SER A 150 -8.72 2.00 13.88
C SER A 150 -9.66 2.67 14.89
N ILE A 151 -10.96 2.82 14.58
CA ILE A 151 -11.92 3.42 15.52
C ILE A 151 -12.19 2.54 16.74
N LEU A 152 -12.00 1.22 16.62
CA LEU A 152 -12.21 0.25 17.71
C LEU A 152 -11.27 0.52 18.90
N LEU A 153 -10.10 1.10 18.64
CA LEU A 153 -9.14 1.49 19.68
C LEU A 153 -9.73 2.50 20.68
N PHE A 154 -10.62 3.40 20.24
CA PHE A 154 -11.27 4.38 21.12
C PHE A 154 -12.38 3.77 21.98
N PHE A 155 -13.01 2.69 21.53
CA PHE A 155 -14.07 2.00 22.28
C PHE A 155 -13.51 1.00 23.31
N TYR A 156 -12.25 0.57 23.17
CA TYR A 156 -11.63 -0.45 24.02
C TYR A 156 -11.12 0.09 25.37
N LYS A 157 -12.05 0.32 26.32
CA LYS A 157 -11.78 0.95 27.63
C LYS A 157 -10.75 0.27 28.55
N LYS A 158 -10.27 -0.94 28.26
CA LYS A 158 -9.32 -1.71 29.10
C LYS A 158 -8.15 -2.29 28.29
N PHE A 159 -7.42 -1.44 27.56
CA PHE A 159 -6.26 -1.86 26.79
C PHE A 159 -5.13 -2.38 27.71
N SER A 160 -4.83 -3.69 27.66
CA SER A 160 -3.68 -4.29 28.33
C SER A 160 -2.57 -4.63 27.33
N PHE A 161 -1.38 -4.05 27.54
CA PHE A 161 -0.17 -4.37 26.79
C PHE A 161 0.50 -5.70 27.23
N LYS A 162 -0.10 -6.41 28.19
CA LYS A 162 0.40 -7.69 28.72
C LYS A 162 -0.75 -8.69 28.85
N THR A 163 -1.06 -9.38 27.75
CA THR A 163 -1.88 -10.60 27.78
C THR A 163 -0.97 -11.83 27.81
N LYS A 164 -1.52 -13.03 28.04
CA LYS A 164 -0.75 -14.29 27.95
C LYS A 164 -0.51 -14.75 26.49
N ASN A 165 -1.01 -14.01 25.49
CA ASN A 165 -0.96 -14.38 24.08
C ASN A 165 0.29 -13.81 23.39
N ASP A 166 1.31 -14.64 23.23
CA ASP A 166 2.57 -14.30 22.53
C ASP A 166 2.34 -13.75 21.11
N LEU A 167 1.36 -14.28 20.37
CA LEU A 167 1.03 -13.82 19.01
C LEU A 167 0.47 -12.38 19.02
N PHE A 168 -0.37 -12.05 20.00
CA PHE A 168 -0.88 -10.69 20.18
C PHE A 168 0.23 -9.71 20.58
N ASN A 169 0.96 -10.04 21.64
CA ASN A 169 1.99 -9.15 22.21
C ASN A 169 3.08 -8.83 21.16
N SER A 170 3.56 -9.85 20.45
CA SER A 170 4.56 -9.67 19.39
C SER A 170 4.02 -8.89 18.19
N ALA A 171 2.80 -9.18 17.72
CA ALA A 171 2.20 -8.44 16.62
C ALA A 171 1.99 -6.95 16.96
N LEU A 172 1.45 -6.66 18.15
CA LEU A 172 1.23 -5.30 18.62
C LEU A 172 2.54 -4.50 18.70
N ILE A 173 3.60 -5.10 19.25
CA ILE A 173 4.90 -4.43 19.37
C ILE A 173 5.55 -4.23 18.00
N ILE A 174 5.50 -5.21 17.09
CA ILE A 174 6.02 -5.03 15.71
C ILE A 174 5.25 -3.91 15.01
N PHE A 175 3.92 -3.85 15.13
CA PHE A 175 3.12 -2.77 14.58
C PHE A 175 3.54 -1.39 15.13
N ILE A 176 3.67 -1.25 16.45
CA ILE A 176 4.08 0.01 17.10
C ILE A 176 5.50 0.42 16.67
N VAL A 177 6.47 -0.51 16.65
CA VAL A 177 7.85 -0.22 16.21
C VAL A 177 7.88 0.17 14.74
N SER A 178 7.16 -0.53 13.87
CA SER A 178 6.99 -0.16 12.45
C SER A 178 6.42 1.24 12.28
N PHE A 179 5.44 1.58 13.11
CA PHE A 179 4.74 2.86 13.07
C PHE A 179 5.65 4.00 13.47
N LEU A 180 6.41 3.85 14.57
CA LEU A 180 7.38 4.84 15.03
C LEU A 180 8.48 5.06 13.99
N ILE A 181 9.04 3.99 13.41
CA ILE A 181 10.04 4.08 12.33
C ILE A 181 9.49 4.88 11.13
N MET A 182 8.27 4.59 10.68
CA MET A 182 7.67 5.26 9.51
C MET A 182 7.15 6.68 9.82
N ALA A 183 6.85 7.00 11.08
CA ALA A 183 6.50 8.35 11.53
C ALA A 183 7.74 9.28 11.60
N ILE A 184 8.91 8.74 11.93
CA ILE A 184 10.17 9.48 12.00
C ILE A 184 10.76 9.73 10.61
N LEU A 185 10.65 8.77 9.68
CA LEU A 185 11.21 8.86 8.33
C LEU A 185 10.40 9.82 7.42
N PRO A 186 10.91 11.01 7.01
CA PRO A 186 10.15 11.98 6.21
C PRO A 186 9.79 11.48 4.81
N GLY A 187 10.59 10.56 4.25
CA GLY A 187 10.26 9.83 3.02
C GLY A 187 9.13 8.80 3.14
N GLY A 188 8.50 8.67 4.33
CA GLY A 188 7.50 7.68 4.71
C GLY A 188 6.18 7.76 3.94
N ARG A 189 6.17 7.33 2.67
CA ARG A 189 4.92 7.09 1.93
C ARG A 189 4.15 5.97 2.61
N GLY A 190 2.88 6.19 2.99
CA GLY A 190 2.10 5.21 3.74
C GLY A 190 1.93 3.81 3.11
N ARG A 191 2.25 3.62 1.81
CA ARG A 191 2.37 2.27 1.22
C ARG A 191 3.49 1.43 1.84
N TYR A 192 4.58 2.06 2.29
CA TYR A 192 5.69 1.40 2.99
C TYR A 192 5.28 0.86 4.37
N PHE A 193 4.12 1.28 4.88
CA PHE A 193 3.51 0.77 6.10
C PHE A 193 2.59 -0.44 5.86
N MET A 194 2.27 -0.83 4.60
CA MET A 194 1.44 -2.02 4.35
C MET A 194 1.95 -3.31 5.01
N PRO A 195 3.27 -3.59 5.04
CA PRO A 195 3.79 -4.74 5.78
C PRO A 195 3.44 -4.75 7.27
N ALA A 196 3.15 -3.61 7.90
CA ALA A 196 2.73 -3.53 9.29
C ALA A 196 1.23 -3.82 9.50
N VAL A 197 0.39 -3.70 8.46
CA VAL A 197 -1.07 -3.81 8.55
C VAL A 197 -1.57 -5.20 8.99
N PRO A 198 -0.97 -6.34 8.56
CA PRO A 198 -1.35 -7.65 9.08
C PRO A 198 -1.16 -7.80 10.59
N PHE A 199 -0.10 -7.21 11.14
CA PHE A 199 0.17 -7.23 12.58
C PHE A 199 -0.91 -6.47 13.35
N PHE A 200 -1.35 -5.32 12.82
CA PHE A 200 -2.51 -4.60 13.34
C PHE A 200 -3.81 -5.42 13.29
N ALA A 201 -4.07 -6.11 12.17
CA ALA A 201 -5.25 -6.96 12.03
C ALA A 201 -5.26 -8.11 13.06
N ILE A 202 -4.10 -8.72 13.34
CA ILE A 202 -3.92 -9.70 14.43
C ILE A 202 -4.19 -9.06 15.80
N SER A 203 -3.68 -7.85 16.05
CA SER A 203 -3.93 -7.13 17.29
C SER A 203 -5.41 -6.81 17.52
N ILE A 204 -6.10 -6.27 16.51
CA ILE A 204 -7.53 -5.97 16.55
C ILE A 204 -8.36 -7.25 16.70
N SER A 205 -7.98 -8.34 16.02
CA SER A 205 -8.67 -9.63 16.14
C SER A 205 -8.67 -10.17 17.58
N HIS A 206 -7.52 -10.08 18.27
CA HIS A 206 -7.43 -10.47 19.68
C HIS A 206 -8.26 -9.57 20.60
N LEU A 207 -8.21 -8.24 20.40
CA LEU A 207 -9.00 -7.28 21.19
C LEU A 207 -10.51 -7.49 21.02
N LEU A 208 -10.97 -7.77 19.80
CA LEU A 208 -12.37 -8.14 19.51
C LEU A 208 -12.74 -9.46 20.20
N ASN A 209 -11.91 -10.49 20.10
CA ASN A 209 -12.12 -11.78 20.75
C ASN A 209 -12.26 -11.64 22.28
N ASP A 210 -11.36 -10.90 22.92
CA ASP A 210 -11.35 -10.73 24.37
C ASP A 210 -12.56 -9.89 24.86
N ASP A 211 -12.96 -8.87 24.11
CA ASP A 211 -14.19 -8.11 24.38
C ASP A 211 -15.45 -8.98 24.26
N PHE A 212 -15.51 -9.86 23.25
CA PHE A 212 -16.61 -10.81 23.05
C PHE A 212 -16.64 -11.90 24.12
N ASN A 213 -15.51 -12.24 24.73
CA ASN A 213 -15.45 -13.20 25.84
C ASN A 213 -15.86 -12.59 27.19
N HIS A 214 -15.67 -11.28 27.38
CA HIS A 214 -15.92 -10.63 28.67
C HIS A 214 -17.19 -9.78 28.80
N ASN A 215 -17.87 -9.34 27.71
CA ASN A 215 -19.23 -8.78 27.85
C ASN A 215 -20.09 -8.83 26.56
N ILE A 216 -21.20 -9.57 26.61
CA ILE A 216 -22.04 -9.94 25.46
C ILE A 216 -23.14 -8.91 25.20
N SER A 217 -23.23 -8.35 24.00
CA SER A 217 -24.19 -7.28 23.71
C SER A 217 -24.36 -6.96 22.20
N TRP A 218 -25.56 -7.17 21.59
CA TRP A 218 -25.87 -6.80 20.17
C TRP A 218 -25.52 -5.31 19.97
N ASN A 219 -25.60 -4.52 21.05
CA ASN A 219 -25.07 -3.17 21.21
C ASN A 219 -23.83 -2.92 20.35
N LYS A 220 -22.73 -3.60 20.67
CA LYS A 220 -21.43 -3.44 20.04
C LYS A 220 -21.46 -3.92 18.59
N TYR A 221 -22.23 -4.96 18.32
CA TYR A 221 -22.31 -5.60 17.02
C TYR A 221 -23.12 -4.80 15.99
N ILE A 222 -24.24 -4.21 16.39
CA ILE A 222 -25.04 -3.28 15.57
C ILE A 222 -24.25 -1.99 15.36
N SER A 223 -23.53 -1.49 16.39
CA SER A 223 -22.61 -0.37 16.18
C SER A 223 -21.47 -0.70 15.21
N TYR A 224 -20.86 -1.90 15.25
CA TYR A 224 -19.81 -2.29 14.31
C TYR A 224 -20.36 -2.53 12.89
N LEU A 225 -21.57 -3.09 12.76
CA LEU A 225 -22.25 -3.23 11.46
C LEU A 225 -22.57 -1.84 10.87
N LEU A 226 -23.21 -0.96 11.64
CA LEU A 226 -23.57 0.39 11.20
C LEU A 226 -22.33 1.24 10.94
N ALA A 227 -21.25 1.10 11.71
CA ALA A 227 -19.96 1.72 11.40
C ALA A 227 -19.38 1.19 10.08
N THR A 228 -19.50 -0.12 9.80
CA THR A 228 -19.01 -0.72 8.55
C THR A 228 -19.85 -0.27 7.34
N ILE A 229 -21.18 -0.25 7.47
CA ILE A 229 -22.10 0.32 6.49
C ILE A 229 -21.78 1.80 6.27
N PHE A 230 -21.56 2.57 7.35
CA PHE A 230 -21.13 3.97 7.29
C PHE A 230 -19.81 4.15 6.53
N VAL A 231 -18.81 3.27 6.70
CA VAL A 231 -17.56 3.30 5.91
C VAL A 231 -17.83 3.02 4.43
N ILE A 232 -18.60 1.98 4.13
CA ILE A 232 -18.93 1.56 2.76
C ILE A 232 -19.72 2.67 2.05
N SER A 233 -20.75 3.20 2.70
CA SER A 233 -21.52 4.36 2.26
C SER A 233 -20.61 5.57 2.08
N ALA A 234 -19.85 6.01 3.08
CA ALA A 234 -18.97 7.18 2.96
C ALA A 234 -17.96 7.03 1.81
N GLY A 235 -17.36 5.85 1.62
CA GLY A 235 -16.47 5.58 0.47
C GLY A 235 -17.19 5.67 -0.87
N PHE A 236 -18.37 5.07 -0.99
CA PHE A 236 -19.23 5.13 -2.19
C PHE A 236 -19.77 6.56 -2.46
N LEU A 237 -20.00 7.34 -1.41
CA LEU A 237 -20.58 8.67 -1.44
C LEU A 237 -19.53 9.74 -1.77
N ILE A 238 -18.30 9.62 -1.24
CA ILE A 238 -17.11 10.40 -1.66
C ILE A 238 -16.79 10.13 -3.13
N TYR A 239 -16.93 8.88 -3.59
CA TYR A 239 -16.73 8.51 -4.99
C TYR A 239 -17.74 9.21 -5.94
N ASN A 240 -18.94 9.56 -5.46
CA ASN A 240 -20.04 10.11 -6.25
C ASN A 240 -20.32 11.63 -6.06
N LYS A 241 -19.65 12.33 -5.13
CA LYS A 241 -19.69 13.81 -4.95
C LYS A 241 -21.08 14.46 -4.70
N ALA A 242 -22.03 13.80 -4.05
CA ALA A 242 -23.28 14.47 -3.64
C ALA A 242 -23.12 15.22 -2.30
N TYR A 243 -23.90 16.27 -2.05
CA TYR A 243 -23.76 17.11 -0.84
C TYR A 243 -24.84 16.91 0.23
N LEU A 244 -25.93 16.18 -0.06
CA LEU A 244 -27.03 15.86 0.88
C LEU A 244 -26.60 14.94 2.05
N GLN A 245 -25.32 14.62 2.15
CA GLN A 245 -24.79 13.44 2.84
C GLN A 245 -24.60 13.66 4.35
N ILE A 246 -24.35 14.90 4.80
CA ILE A 246 -24.15 15.24 6.23
C ILE A 246 -25.41 14.88 7.04
N LEU A 247 -26.60 15.12 6.49
CA LEU A 247 -27.87 14.80 7.12
C LEU A 247 -28.06 13.28 7.30
N ILE A 248 -27.74 12.50 6.26
CA ILE A 248 -27.84 11.02 6.28
C ILE A 248 -26.80 10.42 7.24
N ILE A 249 -25.60 11.00 7.29
CA ILE A 249 -24.54 10.69 8.25
C ILE A 249 -25.03 10.92 9.70
N PHE A 250 -25.69 12.05 9.96
CA PHE A 250 -26.21 12.40 11.28
C PHE A 250 -27.39 11.52 11.71
N ILE A 251 -28.33 11.23 10.81
CA ILE A 251 -29.46 10.33 11.06
C ILE A 251 -28.97 8.89 11.30
N GLY A 252 -28.01 8.40 10.51
CA GLY A 252 -27.39 7.10 10.72
C GLY A 252 -26.67 7.00 12.06
N PHE A 253 -26.03 8.08 12.52
CA PHE A 253 -25.39 8.17 13.85
C PHE A 253 -26.41 8.18 15.00
N LEU A 254 -27.57 8.84 14.84
CA LEU A 254 -28.64 8.81 15.83
C LEU A 254 -29.30 7.42 15.93
N LEU A 255 -29.59 6.77 14.80
CA LEU A 255 -30.08 5.39 14.76
C LEU A 255 -29.07 4.38 15.34
N PHE A 256 -27.77 4.63 15.12
CA PHE A 256 -26.66 3.90 15.75
C PHE A 256 -26.67 4.03 17.28
N ILE A 257 -27.04 5.17 17.85
CA ILE A 257 -27.16 5.32 19.32
C ILE A 257 -28.38 4.53 19.85
N PHE A 258 -29.47 4.50 19.08
CA PHE A 258 -30.76 3.96 19.50
C PHE A 258 -30.85 2.41 19.47
N LEU A 259 -30.34 1.75 18.42
CA LEU A 259 -30.63 0.35 18.10
C LEU A 259 -29.76 -0.71 18.83
N VAL A 260 -29.20 -0.35 19.98
CA VAL A 260 -28.00 -0.99 20.56
C VAL A 260 -28.38 -1.92 21.73
N LYS A 261 -28.79 -3.19 21.49
CA LYS A 261 -29.15 -4.15 22.58
C LYS A 261 -29.11 -5.69 22.31
N ASN A 262 -28.18 -6.48 22.94
CA ASN A 262 -28.23 -7.93 23.43
C ASN A 262 -27.45 -9.26 22.97
N THR A 263 -27.06 -9.67 21.74
CA THR A 263 -26.46 -11.04 21.41
C THR A 263 -25.23 -11.11 20.42
N LYS A 264 -24.98 -12.16 19.57
CA LYS A 264 -23.64 -12.53 18.95
C LYS A 264 -23.44 -13.14 17.53
N SER A 265 -24.15 -14.20 17.09
CA SER A 265 -23.58 -15.16 16.08
C SER A 265 -23.51 -14.66 14.63
N VAL A 266 -24.48 -13.85 14.22
CA VAL A 266 -24.67 -13.36 12.84
C VAL A 266 -23.47 -12.53 12.34
N ILE A 267 -22.59 -12.08 13.22
CA ILE A 267 -21.55 -11.11 12.92
C ILE A 267 -20.36 -11.70 12.16
N TYR A 268 -19.98 -12.96 12.39
CA TYR A 268 -18.93 -13.58 11.56
C TYR A 268 -19.41 -13.73 10.12
N LEU A 269 -20.69 -14.11 9.94
CA LEU A 269 -21.34 -14.16 8.63
C LEU A 269 -21.44 -12.75 8.02
N LEU A 270 -21.89 -11.74 8.76
CA LEU A 270 -22.02 -10.36 8.26
C LEU A 270 -20.68 -9.71 7.94
N LEU A 271 -19.63 -9.91 8.74
CA LEU A 271 -18.29 -9.39 8.43
C LEU A 271 -17.70 -10.11 7.21
N PHE A 272 -17.87 -11.43 7.11
CA PHE A 272 -17.46 -12.19 5.93
C PHE A 272 -18.23 -11.76 4.66
N VAL A 273 -19.55 -11.63 4.74
CA VAL A 273 -20.42 -11.19 3.63
C VAL A 273 -20.17 -9.73 3.27
N ASN A 274 -19.89 -8.84 4.22
CA ASN A 274 -19.47 -7.47 3.91
C ASN A 274 -18.08 -7.45 3.25
N LEU A 275 -17.10 -8.19 3.75
CA LEU A 275 -15.77 -8.29 3.12
C LEU A 275 -15.84 -8.90 1.72
N LEU A 276 -16.63 -9.96 1.53
CA LEU A 276 -16.81 -10.66 0.26
C LEU A 276 -17.62 -9.81 -0.73
N GLY A 277 -18.75 -9.23 -0.30
CA GLY A 277 -19.56 -8.33 -1.11
C GLY A 277 -18.83 -7.05 -1.49
N PHE A 278 -18.03 -6.49 -0.57
CA PHE A 278 -17.13 -5.36 -0.87
C PHE A 278 -16.04 -5.77 -1.85
N THR A 279 -15.39 -6.92 -1.65
CA THR A 279 -14.36 -7.45 -2.56
C THR A 279 -14.93 -7.76 -3.95
N ILE A 280 -16.16 -8.25 -4.05
CA ILE A 280 -16.87 -8.42 -5.31
C ILE A 280 -17.16 -7.05 -5.93
N PHE A 281 -17.81 -6.13 -5.22
CA PHE A 281 -18.12 -4.78 -5.75
C PHE A 281 -16.87 -4.08 -6.28
N THR A 282 -15.77 -4.10 -5.53
CA THR A 282 -14.52 -3.45 -5.92
C THR A 282 -13.80 -4.22 -7.03
N ASN A 283 -13.76 -5.56 -7.03
CA ASN A 283 -13.17 -6.33 -8.13
C ASN A 283 -14.01 -6.22 -9.41
N THR A 284 -15.34 -6.22 -9.33
CA THR A 284 -16.23 -5.94 -10.46
C THR A 284 -16.02 -4.51 -10.95
N TYR A 285 -15.77 -3.54 -10.08
CA TYR A 285 -15.42 -2.17 -10.48
C TYR A 285 -14.03 -2.08 -11.14
N GLU A 286 -12.98 -2.69 -10.60
CA GLU A 286 -11.65 -2.69 -11.23
C GLU A 286 -11.57 -3.59 -12.49
N TYR A 287 -12.36 -4.67 -12.57
CA TYR A 287 -12.57 -5.46 -13.79
C TYR A 287 -13.36 -4.69 -14.84
N TYR A 288 -14.44 -4.00 -14.44
CA TYR A 288 -15.14 -3.05 -15.31
C TYR A 288 -14.15 -2.00 -15.80
N ARG A 289 -13.30 -1.43 -14.94
CA ARG A 289 -12.23 -0.52 -15.37
C ARG A 289 -11.25 -1.18 -16.31
N ALA A 290 -10.74 -2.38 -16.05
CA ALA A 290 -9.78 -3.06 -16.91
C ALA A 290 -10.35 -3.36 -18.31
N THR A 291 -11.62 -3.75 -18.40
CA THR A 291 -12.33 -4.04 -19.66
C THR A 291 -12.83 -2.78 -20.39
N ASN A 292 -13.19 -1.72 -19.66
CA ASN A 292 -13.81 -0.50 -20.21
C ASN A 292 -12.86 0.71 -20.29
N TYR A 293 -11.68 0.66 -19.69
CA TYR A 293 -10.64 1.66 -19.92
C TYR A 293 -10.13 1.53 -21.35
N TYR A 294 -9.64 2.65 -21.87
CA TYR A 294 -9.10 2.71 -23.21
C TYR A 294 -7.92 1.74 -23.34
N ASN A 295 -7.93 0.88 -24.36
CA ASN A 295 -6.84 -0.07 -24.58
C ASN A 295 -5.57 0.69 -25.00
N TYR A 296 -4.75 1.07 -24.03
CA TYR A 296 -3.57 1.90 -24.25
C TYR A 296 -2.53 1.24 -25.16
N LYS A 297 -2.52 -0.11 -25.29
CA LYS A 297 -1.68 -0.82 -26.27
C LYS A 297 -2.18 -0.60 -27.70
N LYS A 298 -3.51 -0.68 -27.94
CA LYS A 298 -4.13 -0.34 -29.24
C LYS A 298 -3.99 1.16 -29.55
N ALA A 299 -4.08 2.02 -28.53
CA ALA A 299 -3.86 3.46 -28.66
C ALA A 299 -2.41 3.80 -29.02
N ALA A 300 -1.43 3.24 -28.31
CA ALA A 300 -0.01 3.39 -28.62
C ALA A 300 0.33 2.85 -30.02
N LYS A 301 -0.23 1.70 -30.42
CA LYS A 301 -0.10 1.21 -31.80
C LYS A 301 -0.63 2.25 -32.80
N LYS A 302 -1.82 2.83 -32.57
CA LYS A 302 -2.36 3.89 -33.44
C LYS A 302 -1.45 5.11 -33.50
N VAL A 303 -0.89 5.57 -32.37
CA VAL A 303 0.08 6.67 -32.35
C VAL A 303 1.29 6.33 -33.22
N ILE A 304 1.91 5.16 -33.02
CA ILE A 304 3.09 4.72 -33.79
C ILE A 304 2.78 4.64 -35.29
N THR A 305 1.59 4.15 -35.69
CA THR A 305 1.16 4.10 -37.10
C THR A 305 0.58 5.42 -37.64
N SER A 306 0.69 6.53 -36.90
CA SER A 306 0.28 7.87 -37.36
C SER A 306 1.41 8.90 -37.22
N LEU A 307 2.53 8.55 -36.59
CA LEU A 307 3.73 9.37 -36.48
C LEU A 307 4.74 8.89 -37.52
N ASN A 308 4.61 9.40 -38.74
CA ASN A 308 5.33 8.89 -39.91
C ASN A 308 6.84 9.25 -39.92
N GLU A 309 7.27 10.25 -39.16
CA GLU A 309 8.66 10.71 -39.10
C GLU A 309 9.36 10.24 -37.81
N ASP A 310 10.68 10.08 -37.86
CA ASP A 310 11.47 9.78 -36.67
C ASP A 310 11.77 11.05 -35.85
N LEU A 311 10.72 11.57 -35.19
CA LEU A 311 10.82 12.73 -34.29
C LEU A 311 10.59 12.31 -32.83
N PRO A 312 11.31 12.91 -31.86
CA PRO A 312 11.12 12.64 -30.45
C PRO A 312 9.72 13.08 -29.98
N LEU A 313 9.13 12.32 -29.06
CA LEU A 313 7.81 12.59 -28.51
C LEU A 313 7.93 13.38 -27.20
N VAL A 314 7.37 14.59 -27.17
CA VAL A 314 7.44 15.55 -26.05
C VAL A 314 6.05 15.79 -25.48
N VAL A 315 5.89 15.73 -24.15
CA VAL A 315 4.58 15.78 -23.48
C VAL A 315 4.42 17.04 -22.63
N ASP A 316 3.30 17.75 -22.79
CA ASP A 316 2.85 18.86 -21.95
C ASP A 316 2.71 18.40 -20.48
N THR A 317 3.43 19.02 -19.54
CA THR A 317 3.41 18.64 -18.12
C THR A 317 2.03 18.78 -17.45
N SER A 318 1.08 19.49 -18.06
CA SER A 318 -0.31 19.56 -17.60
C SER A 318 -1.16 18.34 -17.98
N ILE A 319 -0.60 17.36 -18.71
CA ILE A 319 -1.15 16.01 -18.85
C ILE A 319 -0.16 14.97 -18.34
N ASN A 320 -0.70 13.85 -17.84
CA ASN A 320 0.12 12.72 -17.42
C ASN A 320 -0.47 11.38 -17.91
N PRO A 321 -0.47 11.12 -19.23
CA PRO A 321 -1.07 9.92 -19.82
C PRO A 321 -0.15 8.70 -19.73
N ILE A 322 0.45 8.43 -18.55
CA ILE A 322 1.52 7.43 -18.32
C ILE A 322 1.26 6.12 -19.06
N GLN A 323 0.05 5.57 -18.95
CA GLN A 323 -0.29 4.27 -19.54
C GLN A 323 -0.26 4.25 -21.08
N LEU A 324 -0.49 5.41 -21.74
CA LEU A 324 -0.29 5.57 -23.17
C LEU A 324 1.20 5.65 -23.50
N LEU A 325 1.95 6.49 -22.78
CA LEU A 325 3.37 6.77 -23.03
C LEU A 325 4.22 5.50 -22.82
N PHE A 326 4.04 4.80 -21.71
CA PHE A 326 4.71 3.54 -21.43
C PHE A 326 4.43 2.46 -22.50
N ASN A 327 3.21 2.41 -23.04
CA ASN A 327 2.91 1.49 -24.15
C ASN A 327 3.46 1.99 -25.49
N TYR A 328 3.63 3.30 -25.68
CA TYR A 328 4.35 3.86 -26.82
C TYR A 328 5.84 3.48 -26.72
N GLU A 329 6.54 3.85 -25.66
CA GLU A 329 7.97 3.56 -25.44
C GLU A 329 8.29 2.08 -25.62
N ARG A 330 7.50 1.19 -24.99
CA ARG A 330 7.68 -0.26 -25.10
C ARG A 330 7.45 -0.82 -26.51
N MET A 331 6.65 -0.14 -27.35
CA MET A 331 6.33 -0.60 -28.70
C MET A 331 7.14 0.09 -29.80
N SER A 332 7.60 1.33 -29.58
CA SER A 332 8.44 2.10 -30.51
C SER A 332 9.94 1.93 -30.24
N LYS A 333 10.30 1.53 -29.00
CA LYS A 333 11.66 1.60 -28.42
C LYS A 333 12.22 3.04 -28.32
N LYS A 334 11.38 4.06 -28.45
CA LYS A 334 11.76 5.49 -28.39
C LYS A 334 11.31 6.09 -27.06
N LEU A 335 12.21 6.81 -26.39
CA LEU A 335 11.93 7.50 -25.12
C LEU A 335 10.92 8.65 -25.31
N VAL A 336 10.14 8.92 -24.26
CA VAL A 336 9.24 10.08 -24.19
C VAL A 336 9.79 11.15 -23.25
N TYR A 337 9.79 12.39 -23.72
CA TYR A 337 10.40 13.52 -23.03
C TYR A 337 9.36 14.44 -22.38
N SER A 338 9.70 15.02 -21.23
CA SER A 338 8.91 16.09 -20.63
C SER A 338 9.16 17.41 -21.35
N SER A 339 8.09 18.17 -21.61
CA SER A 339 8.18 19.55 -22.16
C SER A 339 9.07 20.48 -21.32
N ALA A 340 9.19 20.24 -20.01
CA ALA A 340 10.09 20.99 -19.13
C ALA A 340 11.59 20.76 -19.40
N VAL A 341 11.95 19.78 -20.24
CA VAL A 341 13.34 19.42 -20.59
C VAL A 341 13.54 19.35 -22.11
N ASN A 342 12.67 20.01 -22.89
CA ASN A 342 12.66 19.90 -24.35
C ASN A 342 13.69 20.80 -25.04
N THR A 343 14.80 20.23 -25.49
CA THR A 343 15.86 20.88 -26.29
C THR A 343 15.74 20.68 -27.80
N PHE A 344 14.77 19.89 -28.29
CA PHE A 344 14.68 19.49 -29.69
C PHE A 344 14.17 20.61 -30.62
N LYS A 345 14.78 20.74 -31.81
CA LYS A 345 14.33 21.69 -32.85
C LYS A 345 13.05 21.24 -33.56
N LYS A 346 12.88 19.93 -33.77
CA LYS A 346 11.67 19.30 -34.34
C LYS A 346 11.23 18.16 -33.44
N TYR A 347 9.95 18.10 -33.10
CA TYR A 347 9.39 17.09 -32.20
C TYR A 347 7.88 16.92 -32.40
N TYR A 348 7.34 15.79 -31.93
CA TYR A 348 5.90 15.63 -31.78
C TYR A 348 5.47 16.09 -30.39
N PHE A 349 4.58 17.09 -30.31
CA PHE A 349 4.07 17.63 -29.06
C PHE A 349 2.72 17.02 -28.67
N VAL A 350 2.60 16.54 -27.44
CA VAL A 350 1.40 15.87 -26.91
C VAL A 350 0.76 16.73 -25.83
N THR A 351 -0.48 17.19 -26.03
CA THR A 351 -1.20 18.05 -25.07
C THR A 351 -2.72 17.77 -25.07
N ASN A 352 -3.43 18.29 -24.06
CA ASN A 352 -4.90 18.36 -24.05
C ASN A 352 -5.47 19.69 -24.58
N LYS A 353 -4.59 20.67 -24.89
CA LYS A 353 -4.96 21.99 -25.41
C LYS A 353 -5.10 21.92 -26.92
N ASN A 354 -6.03 22.69 -27.48
CA ASN A 354 -6.13 22.83 -28.93
C ASN A 354 -5.21 23.98 -29.39
N LEU A 355 -4.00 23.65 -29.83
CA LEU A 355 -3.07 24.62 -30.42
C LEU A 355 -3.50 24.90 -31.87
N LYS A 356 -3.64 26.18 -32.24
CA LYS A 356 -3.97 26.62 -33.62
C LYS A 356 -2.74 26.74 -34.52
N GLU A 357 -1.58 27.04 -33.92
CA GLU A 357 -0.33 27.39 -34.61
C GLU A 357 0.54 26.18 -35.00
N CYS A 358 0.14 24.95 -34.61
CA CYS A 358 0.93 23.75 -34.86
C CYS A 358 0.17 22.77 -35.77
N GLU A 359 0.90 22.09 -36.67
CA GLU A 359 0.33 21.09 -37.56
C GLU A 359 -0.20 19.89 -36.75
N LYS A 360 -1.50 19.59 -36.87
CA LYS A 360 -2.18 18.58 -36.06
C LYS A 360 -2.16 17.20 -36.73
N VAL A 361 -1.32 16.31 -36.22
CA VAL A 361 -1.08 14.97 -36.79
C VAL A 361 -2.13 13.95 -36.35
N LEU A 362 -2.53 13.94 -35.07
CA LEU A 362 -3.47 12.95 -34.54
C LEU A 362 -4.33 13.51 -33.40
N GLU A 363 -5.63 13.15 -33.41
CA GLU A 363 -6.54 13.32 -32.26
C GLU A 363 -6.92 11.96 -31.68
N LEU A 364 -6.53 11.70 -30.43
CA LEU A 364 -7.07 10.61 -29.63
C LEU A 364 -8.31 11.10 -28.86
N LYS A 365 -9.47 10.88 -29.47
CA LYS A 365 -10.77 10.93 -28.77
C LYS A 365 -10.90 9.70 -27.87
N TYR A 366 -10.87 9.90 -26.56
CA TYR A 366 -11.24 8.88 -25.58
C TYR A 366 -12.76 8.71 -25.57
N SER A 367 -13.24 7.48 -25.74
CA SER A 367 -14.68 7.19 -25.89
C SER A 367 -15.51 7.38 -24.61
N LYS A 368 -14.88 7.52 -23.44
CA LYS A 368 -15.55 7.75 -22.15
C LYS A 368 -15.11 9.08 -21.54
N LYS A 369 -16.10 9.90 -21.14
CA LYS A 369 -16.02 11.35 -20.80
C LYS A 369 -14.97 11.79 -19.75
N ARG A 370 -14.22 10.89 -19.09
CA ARG A 370 -13.28 11.22 -17.99
C ARG A 370 -11.88 11.61 -18.45
N LEU A 371 -11.46 11.31 -19.68
CA LEU A 371 -10.18 11.78 -20.23
C LEU A 371 -10.43 12.90 -21.23
N LYS A 372 -9.72 14.02 -21.07
CA LYS A 372 -9.65 15.08 -22.09
C LYS A 372 -9.11 14.48 -23.39
N LYS A 373 -9.53 15.02 -24.53
CA LYS A 373 -8.91 14.72 -25.84
C LYS A 373 -7.40 14.92 -25.72
N ILE A 374 -6.63 14.00 -26.32
CA ILE A 374 -5.18 14.19 -26.47
C ILE A 374 -4.90 14.46 -27.94
N PHE A 375 -4.17 15.54 -28.20
CA PHE A 375 -3.75 15.97 -29.51
C PHE A 375 -2.24 15.76 -29.65
N PHE A 376 -1.83 15.31 -30.83
CA PHE A 376 -0.44 15.19 -31.25
C PHE A 376 -0.23 16.21 -32.36
N TYR A 377 0.72 17.11 -32.14
CA TYR A 377 1.12 18.13 -33.08
C TYR A 377 2.55 17.88 -33.56
N LYS A 378 2.85 18.17 -34.82
CA LYS A 378 4.22 18.35 -35.28
C LYS A 378 4.62 19.78 -34.97
N SER A 379 5.73 19.93 -34.25
CA SER A 379 6.20 21.21 -33.74
C SER A 379 7.65 21.43 -34.16
N GLN A 380 7.93 22.65 -34.60
CA GLN A 380 9.27 23.14 -34.88
C GLN A 380 9.50 24.38 -34.01
N LYS A 381 10.69 24.47 -33.40
CA LYS A 381 11.21 25.66 -32.72
C LYS A 381 12.03 26.50 -33.69
#